data_AF-Q7ZUP1-F1
#
_entry.id   AF-Q7ZUP1-F1
#
_cell.length_a   1.000
_cell.length_b   1.000
_cell.length_c   1.000
_cell.angle_alpha   90.00
_cell.angle_beta   90.00
_cell.angle_gamma   90.00
#
_symmetry.space_group_name_H-M   'P 1'
#
loop_
_entity.id
_entity.type
_entity.pdbx_description
1 polymer ?
#
loop_
_entity_poly.entity_id
_entity_poly.type
_entity_poly.pdbx_seq_one_letter_code
_entity_poly.pdbx_strand_id
1 'polypeptide(L)'
;MASASTSSSNESESQSVLTWEQVSRLNDVLTEAVPVHGRGNFPTLEVRLKDIVQMVRNRLELRGIMVKDVRLNGSTASHVLVQDIGWSYKDLDVIFRVDLPREEEFQLIKDVVLSTLLDFLPEGVNKEKITPMTLKEAYVQKLVKVYTDQDRWSLISLSNNNGRNVELKFVDSIRRQFEFSVDSFQIILDSVLSYYDLSENPMSQHFHPTVVGESMYGDFVEALGHLTNKTIATKRPEEIRGGGLLKYCNLLVREFKPTDPDEFKALERYMCSRFFIDFPDIVEQQRKLEAYLQSHFIGEERNKYNYLMILRRVVNESTVCLMGHERRQTLNLISLTAFRVLAEQNAIPDVSSVTCYYQPAPYVKDLNFNNYYVASCNQSIPTWLPCN
;
A
#
# COMPACT_ATOMS: atom_id res chain seq x y z
N MET A 1 43.49 -21.04 14.58
CA MET A 1 43.26 -19.62 14.93
C MET A 1 41.78 -19.37 14.84
N ALA A 2 41.17 -18.93 15.93
CA ALA A 2 39.73 -18.75 16.04
C ALA A 2 39.22 -17.74 15.00
N SER A 3 38.27 -18.18 14.17
CA SER A 3 37.43 -17.31 13.36
C SER A 3 36.51 -16.55 14.31
N ALA A 4 36.90 -15.33 14.65
CA ALA A 4 36.11 -14.41 15.44
C ALA A 4 34.82 -14.06 14.67
N SER A 5 33.69 -14.43 15.27
CA SER A 5 32.34 -13.99 14.93
C SER A 5 32.28 -12.46 14.87
N THR A 6 32.24 -11.90 13.66
CA THR A 6 32.08 -10.45 13.43
C THR A 6 30.61 -10.05 13.25
N SER A 7 29.65 -10.83 13.75
CA SER A 7 28.23 -10.54 13.55
C SER A 7 27.60 -9.64 14.62
N SER A 8 28.29 -9.35 15.74
CA SER A 8 27.65 -8.61 16.85
C SER A 8 27.73 -7.09 16.77
N SER A 9 28.62 -6.49 15.96
CA SER A 9 28.78 -5.03 15.92
C SER A 9 27.72 -4.32 15.07
N ASN A 10 27.28 -4.93 13.97
CA ASN A 10 26.35 -4.29 13.04
C ASN A 10 24.90 -4.39 13.51
N GLU A 11 24.53 -5.42 14.27
CA GLU A 11 23.16 -5.58 14.78
C GLU A 11 22.76 -4.40 15.66
N SER A 12 23.67 -3.91 16.52
CA SER A 12 23.37 -2.78 17.42
C SER A 12 23.18 -1.45 16.72
N GLU A 13 23.79 -1.23 15.55
CA GLU A 13 23.62 0.02 14.78
C GLU A 13 22.32 0.01 13.97
N SER A 14 21.90 -1.17 13.52
CA SER A 14 20.68 -1.34 12.72
C SER A 14 19.38 -1.38 13.50
N GLN A 15 19.47 -1.48 14.82
CA GLN A 15 18.33 -1.65 15.70
C GLN A 15 18.20 -0.49 16.69
N SER A 16 16.97 -0.20 17.07
CA SER A 16 16.67 0.78 18.11
C SER A 16 15.46 0.35 18.92
N VAL A 17 15.51 0.59 20.23
CA VAL A 17 14.35 0.39 21.11
C VAL A 17 13.38 1.55 20.89
N LEU A 18 12.13 1.24 20.61
CA LEU A 18 11.09 2.25 20.40
C LEU A 18 10.81 3.03 21.68
N THR A 19 10.56 4.34 21.54
CA THR A 19 10.10 5.18 22.64
C THR A 19 8.64 4.86 22.99
N TRP A 20 8.18 5.32 24.16
CA TRP A 20 6.78 5.15 24.56
C TRP A 20 5.82 5.73 23.52
N GLU A 21 6.10 6.91 22.96
CA GLU A 21 5.24 7.54 21.95
C GLU A 21 5.12 6.67 20.68
N GLN A 22 6.22 6.01 20.30
CA GLN A 22 6.22 5.06 19.18
C GLN A 22 5.46 3.78 19.54
N VAL A 23 5.65 3.23 20.74
CA VAL A 23 4.90 2.06 21.23
C VAL A 23 3.41 2.34 21.35
N SER A 24 3.02 3.54 21.80
CA SER A 24 1.63 3.98 21.87
C SER A 24 1.00 4.01 20.47
N ARG A 25 1.67 4.64 19.48
CA ARG A 25 1.19 4.64 18.09
C ARG A 25 1.14 3.24 17.48
N LEU A 26 2.13 2.40 17.80
CA LEU A 26 2.12 0.99 17.39
C LEU A 26 0.89 0.27 17.94
N ASN A 27 0.58 0.47 19.23
CA ASN A 27 -0.58 -0.13 19.86
C ASN A 27 -1.88 0.34 19.18
N ASP A 28 -2.00 1.63 18.85
CA ASP A 28 -3.16 2.16 18.13
C ASP A 28 -3.33 1.45 16.77
N VAL A 29 -2.26 1.35 15.97
CA VAL A 29 -2.26 0.65 14.68
C VAL A 29 -2.64 -0.83 14.82
N LEU A 30 -2.15 -1.51 15.86
CA LEU A 30 -2.39 -2.95 16.05
C LEU A 30 -3.80 -3.27 16.58
N THR A 31 -4.42 -2.32 17.28
CA THR A 31 -5.71 -2.50 17.97
C THR A 31 -6.90 -1.86 17.25
N GLU A 32 -6.65 -0.90 16.33
CA GLU A 32 -7.68 -0.30 15.48
C GLU A 32 -8.42 -1.39 14.68
N ALA A 33 -9.75 -1.32 14.66
CA ALA A 33 -10.57 -2.20 13.85
C ALA A 33 -10.52 -1.74 12.39
N VAL A 34 -10.11 -2.64 11.51
CA VAL A 34 -9.89 -2.38 10.08
C VAL A 34 -10.91 -3.20 9.29
N PRO A 35 -11.72 -2.56 8.43
CA PRO A 35 -12.70 -3.27 7.61
C PRO A 35 -12.02 -4.01 6.45
N VAL A 36 -12.17 -5.33 6.40
CA VAL A 36 -11.85 -6.14 5.23
C VAL A 36 -13.15 -6.32 4.42
N HIS A 37 -13.23 -5.64 3.28
CA HIS A 37 -14.45 -5.54 2.50
C HIS A 37 -14.66 -6.80 1.64
N GLY A 38 -15.81 -7.45 1.81
CA GLY A 38 -16.23 -8.54 0.95
C GLY A 38 -16.74 -8.03 -0.40
N ARG A 39 -16.46 -8.78 -1.47
CA ARG A 39 -17.02 -8.50 -2.80
C ARG A 39 -18.44 -9.05 -2.93
N GLY A 40 -19.29 -8.38 -3.71
CA GLY A 40 -20.67 -8.82 -3.92
C GLY A 40 -21.49 -8.81 -2.63
N ASN A 41 -22.08 -9.95 -2.26
CA ASN A 41 -22.93 -10.09 -1.08
C ASN A 41 -22.16 -10.56 0.17
N PHE A 42 -20.83 -10.67 0.10
CA PHE A 42 -20.02 -11.06 1.26
C PHE A 42 -19.92 -9.90 2.27
N PRO A 43 -20.14 -10.15 3.57
CA PRO A 43 -20.11 -9.09 4.57
C PRO A 43 -18.72 -8.52 4.76
N THR A 44 -18.62 -7.27 5.19
CA THR A 44 -17.35 -6.70 5.69
C THR A 44 -16.94 -7.40 6.98
N LEU A 45 -15.67 -7.79 7.07
CA LEU A 45 -15.08 -8.35 8.29
C LEU A 45 -14.43 -7.21 9.08
N GLU A 46 -14.69 -7.15 10.38
CA GLU A 46 -13.94 -6.25 11.27
C GLU A 46 -12.74 -6.99 11.84
N VAL A 47 -11.54 -6.57 11.44
CA VAL A 47 -10.28 -7.24 11.81
C VAL A 47 -9.38 -6.28 12.53
N ARG A 48 -8.83 -6.69 13.68
CA ARG A 48 -7.70 -6.01 14.32
C ARG A 48 -6.41 -6.74 13.94
N LEU A 49 -5.35 -6.00 13.63
CA LEU A 49 -4.09 -6.62 13.22
C LEU A 49 -3.55 -7.58 14.26
N LYS A 50 -3.58 -7.20 15.54
CA LYS A 50 -3.11 -8.08 16.62
C LYS A 50 -3.81 -9.45 16.59
N ASP A 51 -5.11 -9.49 16.32
CA ASP A 51 -5.90 -10.71 16.39
C ASP A 51 -5.60 -11.61 15.19
N ILE A 52 -5.66 -11.07 13.96
CA ILE A 52 -5.40 -11.87 12.76
C ILE A 52 -3.95 -12.36 12.73
N VAL A 53 -3.01 -11.52 13.17
CA VAL A 53 -1.60 -11.89 13.22
C VAL A 53 -1.36 -13.03 14.21
N GLN A 54 -1.90 -12.93 15.43
CA GLN A 54 -1.75 -13.97 16.44
C GLN A 54 -2.43 -15.28 16.01
N MET A 55 -3.64 -15.20 15.44
CA MET A 55 -4.34 -16.38 14.91
C MET A 55 -3.59 -17.05 13.77
N VAL A 56 -3.07 -16.28 12.82
CA VAL A 56 -2.28 -16.83 11.69
C VAL A 56 -0.99 -17.45 12.21
N ARG A 57 -0.24 -16.77 13.09
CA ARG A 57 0.98 -17.30 13.71
C ARG A 57 0.73 -18.67 14.36
N ASN A 58 -0.24 -18.73 15.27
CA ASN A 58 -0.55 -19.95 16.01
C ASN A 58 -0.96 -21.10 15.07
N ARG A 59 -1.75 -20.80 14.03
CA ARG A 59 -2.18 -21.81 13.05
C ARG A 59 -1.06 -22.28 12.14
N LEU A 60 -0.10 -21.42 11.81
CA LEU A 60 1.10 -21.82 11.05
C LEU A 60 1.97 -22.77 11.88
N GLU A 61 2.25 -22.43 13.13
CA GLU A 61 3.03 -23.27 14.04
C GLU A 61 2.37 -24.63 14.28
N LEU A 62 1.05 -24.66 14.47
CA LEU A 62 0.26 -25.90 14.56
C LEU A 62 0.32 -26.77 13.29
N ARG A 63 0.58 -26.17 12.13
CA ARG A 63 0.77 -26.87 10.85
C ARG A 63 2.24 -27.22 10.58
N GLY A 64 3.13 -27.00 11.54
CA GLY A 64 4.55 -27.32 11.44
C GLY A 64 5.37 -26.27 10.66
N ILE A 65 4.81 -25.09 10.39
CA ILE A 65 5.53 -23.97 9.78
C ILE A 65 6.11 -23.11 10.91
N MET A 66 7.43 -23.14 11.06
CA MET A 66 8.12 -22.35 12.07
C MET A 66 8.03 -20.86 11.73
N VAL A 67 7.49 -20.05 12.65
CA VAL A 67 7.50 -18.59 12.58
C VAL A 67 8.63 -18.09 13.50
N LYS A 68 9.69 -17.54 12.91
CA LYS A 68 10.86 -17.01 13.64
C LYS A 68 10.52 -15.73 14.41
N ASP A 69 9.80 -14.83 13.75
CA ASP A 69 9.29 -13.58 14.30
C ASP A 69 8.26 -12.98 13.33
N VAL A 70 7.53 -11.98 13.84
CA VAL A 70 6.56 -11.21 13.07
C VAL A 70 6.92 -9.73 13.12
N ARG A 71 6.81 -9.03 12.00
CA ARG A 71 7.24 -7.63 11.87
C ARG A 71 6.20 -6.77 11.17
N LEU A 72 6.00 -5.55 11.66
CA LEU A 72 5.30 -4.51 10.92
C LEU A 72 6.28 -3.85 9.95
N ASN A 73 5.90 -3.67 8.69
CA ASN A 73 6.78 -3.23 7.62
C ASN A 73 6.21 -2.02 6.85
N GLY A 74 7.06 -1.43 5.99
CA GLY A 74 6.66 -0.47 4.98
C GLY A 74 6.19 0.87 5.55
N SER A 75 5.27 1.54 4.87
CA SER A 75 4.81 2.88 5.27
C SER A 75 4.19 2.93 6.66
N THR A 76 3.64 1.80 7.13
CA THR A 76 3.01 1.71 8.45
C THR A 76 4.07 1.67 9.56
N ALA A 77 5.18 0.96 9.35
CA ALA A 77 6.32 1.04 10.25
C ALA A 77 6.89 2.47 10.32
N SER A 78 7.07 3.13 9.17
CA SER A 78 7.54 4.52 9.13
C SER A 78 6.60 5.47 9.89
N HIS A 79 5.29 5.32 9.72
CA HIS A 79 4.27 6.11 10.45
C HIS A 79 4.32 5.92 11.97
N VAL A 80 4.59 4.69 12.44
CA VAL A 80 4.77 4.43 13.87
C VAL A 80 6.01 5.16 14.39
N LEU A 81 7.11 5.14 13.64
CA LEU A 81 8.38 5.73 14.07
C LEU A 81 8.35 7.26 14.09
N VAL A 82 7.74 7.90 13.09
CA VAL A 82 7.67 9.37 12.96
C VAL A 82 6.22 9.78 12.71
N GLN A 83 5.70 10.64 13.58
CA GLN A 83 4.36 11.21 13.41
C GLN A 83 4.34 12.25 12.28
N ASP A 84 3.20 12.41 11.60
CA ASP A 84 2.93 13.50 10.65
C ASP A 84 3.93 13.65 9.49
N ILE A 85 4.37 12.53 8.92
CA ILE A 85 5.26 12.49 7.72
C ILE A 85 4.57 13.10 6.47
N GLY A 86 3.29 13.51 6.58
CA GLY A 86 2.54 14.20 5.52
C GLY A 86 1.61 13.32 4.69
N TRP A 87 1.27 12.12 5.17
CA TRP A 87 0.37 11.15 4.52
C TRP A 87 -0.16 10.13 5.51
N SER A 88 -1.36 9.59 5.23
CA SER A 88 -1.86 8.40 5.91
C SER A 88 -0.99 7.18 5.56
N TYR A 89 -0.72 6.31 6.54
CA TYR A 89 -0.20 4.98 6.26
C TYR A 89 -1.23 4.23 5.41
N LYS A 90 -0.74 3.52 4.39
CA LYS A 90 -1.58 2.90 3.34
C LYS A 90 -1.88 1.46 3.76
N ASP A 91 -1.17 0.50 3.20
CA ASP A 91 -1.35 -0.91 3.55
C ASP A 91 -0.77 -1.22 4.94
N LEU A 92 -1.47 -2.09 5.66
CA LEU A 92 -1.00 -2.68 6.91
C LEU A 92 -0.16 -3.91 6.57
N ASP A 93 1.11 -3.68 6.27
CA ASP A 93 2.07 -4.71 5.85
C ASP A 93 2.71 -5.40 7.06
N VAL A 94 2.41 -6.69 7.22
CA VAL A 94 2.96 -7.55 8.25
C VAL A 94 3.77 -8.68 7.60
N ILE A 95 5.03 -8.78 8.00
CA ILE A 95 5.96 -9.83 7.58
C ILE A 95 6.03 -10.91 8.66
N PHE A 96 5.69 -12.14 8.30
CA PHE A 96 6.01 -13.35 9.05
C PHE A 96 7.31 -13.91 8.49
N ARG A 97 8.38 -13.95 9.31
CA ARG A 97 9.60 -14.65 8.94
C ARG A 97 9.42 -16.13 9.21
N VAL A 98 9.35 -16.94 8.15
CA VAL A 98 8.97 -18.35 8.20
C VAL A 98 10.00 -19.24 7.52
N ASP A 99 10.05 -20.52 7.88
CA ASP A 99 10.81 -21.50 7.11
C ASP A 99 9.94 -22.09 5.98
N LEU A 100 10.41 -21.96 4.73
CA LEU A 100 9.73 -22.46 3.53
C LEU A 100 10.69 -23.37 2.75
N PRO A 101 10.96 -24.58 3.27
CA PRO A 101 11.89 -25.51 2.65
C PRO A 101 11.39 -26.01 1.31
N ARG A 102 10.07 -26.16 1.12
CA ARG A 102 9.46 -26.69 -0.10
C ARG A 102 8.35 -25.76 -0.62
N GLU A 103 7.81 -26.12 -1.77
CA GLU A 103 6.75 -25.33 -2.40
C GLU A 103 5.37 -25.61 -1.76
N GLU A 104 5.20 -26.73 -1.06
CA GLU A 104 3.93 -27.16 -0.47
C GLU A 104 3.49 -26.25 0.69
N GLU A 105 4.44 -25.70 1.45
CA GLU A 105 4.17 -24.81 2.58
C GLU A 105 3.44 -23.53 2.16
N PHE A 106 3.62 -23.06 0.91
CA PHE A 106 2.89 -21.90 0.39
C PHE A 106 1.39 -22.17 0.27
N GLN A 107 1.01 -23.39 -0.11
CA GLN A 107 -0.40 -23.78 -0.18
C GLN A 107 -0.98 -23.91 1.24
N LEU A 108 -0.20 -24.46 2.18
CA LEU A 108 -0.59 -24.50 3.59
C LEU A 108 -0.80 -23.11 4.20
N ILE A 109 0.11 -22.16 3.95
CA ILE A 109 -0.03 -20.75 4.38
C ILE A 109 -1.32 -20.15 3.86
N LYS A 110 -1.58 -20.32 2.55
CA LYS A 110 -2.79 -19.81 1.93
C LYS A 110 -4.05 -20.39 2.59
N ASP A 111 -4.07 -21.70 2.84
CA ASP A 111 -5.21 -22.36 3.48
C ASP A 111 -5.40 -21.90 4.93
N VAL A 112 -4.31 -21.71 5.67
CA VAL A 112 -4.34 -21.14 7.02
C VAL A 112 -4.97 -19.75 7.01
N VAL A 113 -4.46 -18.81 6.20
CA VAL A 113 -4.98 -17.44 6.16
C VAL A 113 -6.44 -17.40 5.75
N LEU A 114 -6.82 -18.15 4.70
CA LEU A 114 -8.21 -18.21 4.25
C LEU A 114 -9.12 -18.79 5.34
N SER A 115 -8.72 -19.87 5.99
CA SER A 115 -9.51 -20.47 7.09
C SER A 115 -9.68 -19.52 8.27
N THR A 116 -8.70 -18.66 8.57
CA THR A 116 -8.77 -17.64 9.62
C THR A 116 -9.83 -16.58 9.34
N LEU A 117 -10.14 -16.28 8.08
CA LEU A 117 -11.21 -15.33 7.74
C LEU A 117 -12.59 -15.81 8.20
N LEU A 118 -12.80 -17.12 8.33
CA LEU A 118 -14.07 -17.68 8.81
C LEU A 118 -14.39 -17.24 10.25
N ASP A 119 -13.38 -16.95 11.06
CA ASP A 119 -13.54 -16.55 12.45
C ASP A 119 -13.93 -15.07 12.59
N PHE A 120 -13.67 -14.26 11.56
CA PHE A 120 -14.07 -12.85 11.50
C PHE A 120 -15.42 -12.63 10.81
N LEU A 121 -16.07 -13.69 10.32
CA LEU A 121 -17.42 -13.58 9.77
C LEU A 121 -18.40 -13.18 10.89
N PRO A 122 -19.35 -12.27 10.61
CA PRO A 122 -20.38 -11.89 11.56
C PRO A 122 -21.16 -13.08 12.12
N GLU A 123 -21.70 -12.91 13.33
CA GLU A 123 -22.57 -13.92 13.95
C GLU A 123 -23.76 -14.25 13.05
N GLY A 124 -24.14 -15.53 12.99
CA GLY A 124 -25.24 -16.02 12.17
C GLY A 124 -24.88 -16.41 10.73
N VAL A 125 -23.67 -16.12 10.24
CA VAL A 125 -23.21 -16.59 8.92
C VAL A 125 -22.98 -18.11 8.96
N ASN A 126 -23.65 -18.85 8.08
CA ASN A 126 -23.40 -20.29 7.92
C ASN A 126 -22.04 -20.53 7.23
N LYS A 127 -21.10 -21.12 7.97
CA LYS A 127 -19.72 -21.38 7.52
C LYS A 127 -19.55 -22.71 6.77
N GLU A 128 -20.52 -23.64 6.84
CA GLU A 128 -20.38 -25.02 6.35
C GLU A 128 -20.14 -25.12 4.84
N LYS A 129 -20.73 -24.20 4.06
CA LYS A 129 -20.62 -24.18 2.59
C LYS A 129 -19.56 -23.21 2.07
N ILE A 130 -18.88 -22.47 2.95
CA ILE A 130 -17.91 -21.46 2.54
C ILE A 130 -16.57 -22.18 2.28
N THR A 131 -16.20 -22.25 0.99
CA THR A 131 -14.94 -22.89 0.58
C THR A 131 -13.77 -21.90 0.65
N PRO A 132 -12.52 -22.38 0.73
CA PRO A 132 -11.34 -21.51 0.60
C PRO A 132 -11.32 -20.70 -0.70
N MET A 133 -11.80 -21.29 -1.82
CA MET A 133 -11.89 -20.59 -3.10
C MET A 133 -12.88 -19.42 -3.02
N THR A 134 -14.02 -19.62 -2.37
CA THR A 134 -15.02 -18.58 -2.13
C THR A 134 -14.45 -17.43 -1.30
N LEU A 135 -13.72 -17.72 -0.23
CA LEU A 135 -13.08 -16.70 0.60
C LEU A 135 -12.00 -15.93 -0.16
N LYS A 136 -11.21 -16.62 -0.99
CA LYS A 136 -10.22 -16.00 -1.87
C LYS A 136 -10.89 -14.99 -2.80
N GLU A 137 -11.97 -15.39 -3.49
CA GLU A 137 -12.67 -14.50 -4.43
C GLU A 137 -13.34 -13.32 -3.73
N ALA A 138 -13.88 -13.54 -2.53
CA ALA A 138 -14.60 -12.54 -1.76
C ALA A 138 -13.68 -11.48 -1.13
N TYR A 139 -12.56 -11.88 -0.55
CA TYR A 139 -11.78 -11.02 0.36
C TYR A 139 -10.35 -10.74 -0.10
N VAL A 140 -9.77 -11.55 -0.99
CA VAL A 140 -8.36 -11.37 -1.38
C VAL A 140 -8.25 -10.43 -2.58
N GLN A 141 -7.57 -9.30 -2.38
CA GLN A 141 -7.29 -8.31 -3.42
C GLN A 141 -6.13 -8.76 -4.31
N LYS A 142 -5.07 -9.29 -3.69
CA LYS A 142 -3.84 -9.68 -4.38
C LYS A 142 -3.23 -10.90 -3.68
N LEU A 143 -2.82 -11.87 -4.49
CA LEU A 143 -2.15 -13.10 -4.05
C LEU A 143 -0.88 -13.28 -4.88
N VAL A 144 0.28 -13.35 -4.23
CA VAL A 144 1.57 -13.52 -4.88
C VAL A 144 2.32 -14.67 -4.23
N LYS A 145 2.99 -15.48 -5.05
CA LYS A 145 3.93 -16.51 -4.64
C LYS A 145 5.20 -16.38 -5.47
N VAL A 146 6.35 -16.34 -4.82
CA VAL A 146 7.67 -16.38 -5.45
C VAL A 146 8.46 -17.50 -4.80
N TYR A 147 8.92 -18.45 -5.61
CA TYR A 147 9.74 -19.57 -5.17
C TYR A 147 10.90 -19.73 -6.14
N THR A 148 12.05 -19.20 -5.76
CA THR A 148 13.31 -19.22 -6.50
C THR A 148 14.46 -19.38 -5.49
N ASP A 149 15.67 -19.69 -5.94
CA ASP A 149 16.83 -19.85 -5.05
C ASP A 149 17.14 -18.59 -4.23
N GLN A 150 16.85 -17.39 -4.76
CA GLN A 150 17.12 -16.11 -4.09
C GLN A 150 15.93 -15.56 -3.30
N ASP A 151 14.72 -15.84 -3.77
CA ASP A 151 13.47 -15.28 -3.24
C ASP A 151 12.46 -16.41 -3.00
N ARG A 152 12.11 -16.64 -1.74
CA ARG A 152 11.08 -17.59 -1.26
C ARG A 152 10.12 -16.85 -0.34
N TRP A 153 9.04 -16.35 -0.91
CA TRP A 153 8.04 -15.59 -0.16
C TRP A 153 6.66 -15.59 -0.84
N SER A 154 5.62 -15.34 -0.05
CA SER A 154 4.27 -15.11 -0.54
C SER A 154 3.62 -13.91 0.12
N LEU A 155 2.60 -13.37 -0.52
CA LEU A 155 1.82 -12.22 -0.06
C LEU A 155 0.33 -12.52 -0.26
N ILE A 156 -0.44 -12.29 0.79
CA ILE A 156 -1.90 -12.32 0.79
C ILE A 156 -2.40 -10.95 1.24
N SER A 157 -2.92 -10.17 0.31
CA SER A 157 -3.46 -8.83 0.55
C SER A 157 -4.98 -8.92 0.65
N LEU A 158 -5.52 -8.65 1.84
CA LEU A 158 -6.95 -8.63 2.12
C LEU A 158 -7.54 -7.26 1.81
N SER A 159 -8.69 -7.27 1.13
CA SER A 159 -9.24 -6.09 0.45
C SER A 159 -9.75 -5.04 1.44
N ASN A 160 -9.30 -3.80 1.27
CA ASN A 160 -9.88 -2.63 1.91
C ASN A 160 -10.08 -1.53 0.87
N ASN A 161 -11.34 -1.12 0.67
CA ASN A 161 -11.70 -0.17 -0.38
C ASN A 161 -11.15 1.26 -0.16
N ASN A 162 -10.64 1.56 1.04
CA ASN A 162 -9.98 2.83 1.37
C ASN A 162 -8.45 2.78 1.16
N GLY A 163 -7.92 1.69 0.60
CA GLY A 163 -6.49 1.51 0.35
C GLY A 163 -5.67 1.09 1.57
N ARG A 164 -6.32 0.76 2.69
CA ARG A 164 -5.69 0.18 3.88
C ARG A 164 -5.77 -1.35 3.84
N ASN A 165 -5.23 -1.97 2.80
CA ASN A 165 -5.30 -3.42 2.69
C ASN A 165 -4.48 -4.06 3.82
N VAL A 166 -4.95 -5.20 4.34
CA VAL A 166 -4.17 -5.98 5.31
C VAL A 166 -3.27 -6.91 4.51
N GLU A 167 -1.97 -6.63 4.48
CA GLU A 167 -0.99 -7.38 3.72
C GLU A 167 -0.23 -8.33 4.63
N LEU A 168 -0.48 -9.64 4.47
CA LEU A 168 0.23 -10.69 5.20
C LEU A 168 1.28 -11.28 4.27
N LYS A 169 2.54 -10.98 4.56
CA LYS A 169 3.70 -11.42 3.79
C LYS A 169 4.44 -12.52 4.56
N PHE A 170 4.67 -13.65 3.92
CA PHE A 170 5.35 -14.80 4.52
C PHE A 170 6.68 -14.96 3.81
N VAL A 171 7.79 -14.76 4.53
CA VAL A 171 9.13 -14.62 3.97
C VAL A 171 10.08 -15.63 4.61
N ASP A 172 10.67 -16.48 3.78
CA ASP A 172 11.88 -17.23 4.14
C ASP A 172 13.11 -16.44 3.66
N SER A 173 13.16 -16.16 2.35
CA SER A 173 14.20 -15.32 1.76
C SER A 173 13.59 -14.26 0.83
N ILE A 174 14.08 -13.03 0.94
CA ILE A 174 13.77 -11.95 0.01
C ILE A 174 14.98 -11.05 -0.16
N ARG A 175 15.40 -10.86 -1.40
CA ARG A 175 16.58 -10.03 -1.70
C ARG A 175 16.30 -8.55 -1.53
N ARG A 176 15.16 -8.10 -2.07
CA ARG A 176 14.74 -6.70 -2.12
C ARG A 176 13.83 -6.38 -0.94
N GLN A 177 14.39 -5.78 0.10
CA GLN A 177 13.65 -5.48 1.32
C GLN A 177 13.01 -4.08 1.31
N PHE A 178 13.58 -3.14 0.57
CA PHE A 178 13.12 -1.76 0.44
C PHE A 178 13.65 -1.12 -0.86
N GLU A 179 13.02 -0.07 -1.35
CA GLU A 179 13.55 0.75 -2.44
C GLU A 179 14.39 1.94 -1.93
N PHE A 180 13.88 2.66 -0.94
CA PHE A 180 14.53 3.84 -0.33
C PHE A 180 14.66 3.69 1.19
N SER A 181 15.60 4.40 1.80
CA SER A 181 15.87 4.36 3.24
C SER A 181 14.62 4.57 4.10
N VAL A 182 13.72 5.43 3.66
CA VAL A 182 12.45 5.79 4.32
C VAL A 182 11.43 4.65 4.37
N ASP A 183 11.64 3.60 3.57
CA ASP A 183 10.81 2.40 3.48
C ASP A 183 11.49 1.16 4.11
N SER A 184 12.66 1.35 4.74
CA SER A 184 13.51 0.25 5.22
C SER A 184 13.16 -0.29 6.61
N PHE A 185 12.21 0.32 7.31
CA PHE A 185 11.94 0.02 8.71
C PHE A 185 11.05 -1.21 8.88
N GLN A 186 11.42 -2.05 9.84
CA GLN A 186 10.65 -3.19 10.31
C GLN A 186 10.58 -3.16 11.84
N ILE A 187 9.37 -3.22 12.40
CA ILE A 187 9.17 -3.24 13.85
C ILE A 187 8.85 -4.66 14.28
N ILE A 188 9.67 -5.25 15.15
CA ILE A 188 9.49 -6.60 15.65
C ILE A 188 8.31 -6.63 16.63
N LEU A 189 7.29 -7.44 16.31
CA LEU A 189 6.01 -7.46 17.02
C LEU A 189 5.93 -8.51 18.13
N ASP A 190 6.87 -9.45 18.22
CA ASP A 190 6.78 -10.59 19.15
C ASP A 190 6.57 -10.17 20.62
N SER A 191 7.27 -9.15 21.09
CA SER A 191 7.12 -8.69 22.47
C SER A 191 5.77 -8.04 22.73
N VAL A 192 5.21 -7.30 21.76
CA VAL A 192 3.89 -6.68 21.89
C VAL A 192 2.75 -7.68 21.73
N LEU A 193 2.89 -8.66 20.84
CA LEU A 193 1.96 -9.79 20.72
C LEU A 193 1.93 -10.62 22.01
N SER A 194 3.10 -10.94 22.57
CA SER A 194 3.20 -11.65 23.86
C SER A 194 2.57 -10.84 25.00
N TYR A 195 2.69 -9.51 24.97
CA TYR A 195 2.04 -8.65 25.96
C TYR A 195 0.51 -8.76 25.87
N TYR A 196 -0.08 -8.76 24.67
CA TYR A 196 -1.52 -8.92 24.50
C TYR A 196 -2.06 -10.25 25.02
N ASP A 197 -1.28 -11.34 24.91
CA ASP A 197 -1.67 -12.66 25.41
C ASP A 197 -1.56 -12.77 26.94
N LEU A 198 -0.63 -12.04 27.56
CA LEU A 198 -0.28 -12.17 28.98
C LEU A 198 -0.89 -11.09 29.88
N SER A 199 -1.28 -9.95 29.32
CA SER A 199 -1.75 -8.79 30.09
C SER A 199 -3.09 -8.26 29.59
N GLU A 200 -4.06 -8.16 30.50
CA GLU A 200 -5.32 -7.45 30.26
C GLU A 200 -5.20 -5.94 30.53
N ASN A 201 -4.09 -5.50 31.10
CA ASN A 201 -3.89 -4.09 31.44
C ASN A 201 -3.64 -3.26 30.17
N PRO A 202 -4.25 -2.07 30.03
CA PRO A 202 -3.89 -1.14 28.97
C PRO A 202 -2.42 -0.75 29.07
N MET A 203 -1.73 -0.64 27.93
CA MET A 203 -0.35 -0.14 27.90
C MET A 203 -0.30 1.30 28.43
N SER A 204 0.75 1.60 29.19
CA SER A 204 1.06 2.95 29.67
C SER A 204 2.57 3.20 29.59
N GLN A 205 2.99 4.46 29.70
CA GLN A 205 4.40 4.85 29.69
C GLN A 205 5.29 4.10 30.70
N HIS A 206 4.71 3.65 31.81
CA HIS A 206 5.43 2.89 32.85
C HIS A 206 5.24 1.38 32.74
N PHE A 207 4.34 0.93 31.87
CA PHE A 207 3.97 -0.47 31.74
C PHE A 207 3.64 -0.80 30.30
N HIS A 208 4.68 -1.13 29.53
CA HIS A 208 4.60 -1.53 28.13
C HIS A 208 5.77 -2.49 27.81
N PRO A 209 5.65 -3.33 26.77
CA PRO A 209 6.75 -4.19 26.35
C PRO A 209 7.89 -3.38 25.73
N THR A 210 9.11 -3.91 25.81
CA THR A 210 10.24 -3.41 25.02
C THR A 210 10.05 -3.84 23.58
N VAL A 211 9.87 -2.89 22.68
CA VAL A 211 9.69 -3.13 21.23
C VAL A 211 10.92 -2.63 20.50
N VAL A 212 11.41 -3.41 19.53
CA VAL A 212 12.60 -3.09 18.75
C VAL A 212 12.22 -2.82 17.29
N GLY A 213 12.72 -1.72 16.76
CA GLY A 213 12.71 -1.40 15.34
C GLY A 213 14.07 -1.76 14.74
N GLU A 214 14.06 -2.27 13.51
CA GLU A 214 15.24 -2.58 12.72
C GLU A 214 15.15 -1.83 11.38
N SER A 215 16.28 -1.28 10.93
CA SER A 215 16.39 -0.66 9.62
C SER A 215 17.17 -1.58 8.68
N MET A 216 16.50 -2.04 7.62
CA MET A 216 17.16 -2.83 6.58
C MET A 216 18.16 -1.99 5.75
N TYR A 217 18.15 -0.67 5.91
CA TYR A 217 19.11 0.24 5.28
C TYR A 217 20.51 0.19 5.94
N GLY A 218 20.64 -0.46 7.09
CA GLY A 218 21.86 -0.47 7.90
C GLY A 218 21.62 0.38 9.14
N ASP A 219 22.32 1.50 9.28
CA ASP A 219 22.20 2.40 10.42
C ASP A 219 20.76 2.92 10.62
N PHE A 220 20.18 2.58 11.79
CA PHE A 220 18.82 2.96 12.15
C PHE A 220 18.67 4.47 12.31
N VAL A 221 19.64 5.13 12.92
CA VAL A 221 19.63 6.57 13.20
C VAL A 221 19.77 7.36 11.90
N GLU A 222 20.63 6.91 10.99
CA GLU A 222 20.77 7.49 9.64
C GLU A 222 19.44 7.39 8.86
N ALA A 223 18.84 6.21 8.82
CA ALA A 223 17.55 6.01 8.15
C ALA A 223 16.44 6.86 8.78
N LEU A 224 16.38 6.92 10.12
CA LEU A 224 15.40 7.73 10.84
C LEU A 224 15.61 9.22 10.55
N GLY A 225 16.87 9.67 10.46
CA GLY A 225 17.24 11.01 10.02
C GLY A 225 16.76 11.32 8.60
N HIS A 226 16.83 10.36 7.67
CA HIS A 226 16.24 10.54 6.34
C HIS A 226 14.72 10.68 6.40
N LEU A 227 14.04 9.89 7.23
CA LEU A 227 12.59 9.95 7.37
C LEU A 227 12.12 11.28 7.96
N THR A 228 12.77 11.76 9.02
CA THR A 228 12.41 13.02 9.71
C THR A 228 12.72 14.25 8.87
N ASN A 229 13.83 14.25 8.14
CA ASN A 229 14.23 15.38 7.30
C ASN A 229 13.66 15.33 5.87
N LYS A 230 12.80 14.36 5.57
CA LYS A 230 12.25 14.11 4.23
C LYS A 230 13.33 13.96 3.15
N THR A 231 14.31 13.11 3.40
CA THR A 231 15.42 12.83 2.48
C THR A 231 15.23 11.49 1.78
N ILE A 232 15.50 11.44 0.47
CA ILE A 232 15.47 10.22 -0.34
C ILE A 232 16.90 9.72 -0.50
N ALA A 233 17.19 8.54 0.06
CA ALA A 233 18.47 7.85 -0.08
C ALA A 233 18.25 6.38 -0.45
N THR A 234 19.20 5.78 -1.14
CA THR A 234 19.26 4.33 -1.38
C THR A 234 20.72 3.89 -1.45
N LYS A 235 21.05 2.73 -0.86
CA LYS A 235 22.39 2.12 -0.93
C LYS A 235 22.49 1.06 -2.03
N ARG A 236 21.36 0.65 -2.60
CA ARG A 236 21.24 -0.47 -3.56
C ARG A 236 20.35 -0.07 -4.75
N PRO A 237 20.75 0.93 -5.55
CA PRO A 237 19.96 1.38 -6.70
C PRO A 237 19.64 0.23 -7.68
N GLU A 238 20.53 -0.76 -7.80
CA GLU A 238 20.36 -1.96 -8.63
C GLU A 238 19.17 -2.85 -8.21
N GLU A 239 18.73 -2.76 -6.95
CA GLU A 239 17.58 -3.51 -6.47
C GLU A 239 16.25 -2.85 -6.84
N ILE A 240 16.25 -1.59 -7.24
CA ILE A 240 15.05 -0.84 -7.60
C ILE A 240 14.47 -1.34 -8.94
N ARG A 241 13.21 -1.80 -8.89
CA ARG A 241 12.41 -2.21 -10.05
C ARG A 241 11.57 -1.05 -10.59
N GLY A 242 10.79 -1.28 -11.64
CA GLY A 242 9.96 -0.26 -12.29
C GLY A 242 9.01 0.47 -11.34
N GLY A 243 8.52 -0.19 -10.29
CA GLY A 243 7.72 0.46 -9.23
C GLY A 243 8.47 1.57 -8.48
N GLY A 244 9.79 1.53 -8.45
CA GLY A 244 10.64 2.53 -7.80
C GLY A 244 10.53 3.91 -8.42
N LEU A 245 10.32 4.02 -9.74
CA LEU A 245 10.05 5.32 -10.38
C LEU A 245 8.78 5.96 -9.81
N LEU A 246 7.71 5.17 -9.68
CA LEU A 246 6.43 5.62 -9.17
C LEU A 246 6.55 6.03 -7.70
N LYS A 247 7.27 5.23 -6.90
CA LYS A 247 7.57 5.52 -5.50
C LYS A 247 8.41 6.77 -5.33
N TYR A 248 9.47 6.94 -6.13
CA TYR A 248 10.32 8.13 -6.13
C TYR A 248 9.51 9.40 -6.43
N CYS A 249 8.71 9.40 -7.50
CA CYS A 249 7.86 10.54 -7.83
C CYS A 249 6.83 10.83 -6.71
N ASN A 250 6.38 9.78 -6.01
CA ASN A 250 5.46 9.90 -4.88
C ASN A 250 6.14 10.57 -3.68
N LEU A 251 7.41 10.25 -3.43
CA LEU A 251 8.25 10.93 -2.43
C LEU A 251 8.42 12.41 -2.77
N LEU A 252 8.77 12.74 -4.02
CA LEU A 252 8.95 14.12 -4.48
C LEU A 252 7.68 14.99 -4.27
N VAL A 253 6.49 14.46 -4.56
CA VAL A 253 5.21 15.17 -4.34
C VAL A 253 5.02 15.56 -2.88
N ARG A 254 5.61 14.80 -1.95
CA ARG A 254 5.48 15.03 -0.52
C ARG A 254 6.67 15.77 0.08
N GLU A 255 7.37 16.48 -0.81
CA GLU A 255 8.47 17.37 -0.49
C GLU A 255 9.72 16.64 -0.02
N PHE A 256 9.81 15.32 -0.26
CA PHE A 256 11.07 14.63 -0.06
C PHE A 256 12.08 15.05 -1.11
N LYS A 257 13.35 15.13 -0.72
CA LYS A 257 14.45 15.58 -1.57
C LYS A 257 15.54 14.52 -1.65
N PRO A 258 16.09 14.25 -2.85
CA PRO A 258 17.32 13.47 -3.00
C PRO A 258 18.45 13.94 -2.08
N THR A 259 19.20 13.00 -1.50
CA THR A 259 20.43 13.34 -0.75
C THR A 259 21.47 14.02 -1.64
N ASP A 260 21.65 13.50 -2.86
CA ASP A 260 22.54 14.05 -3.89
C ASP A 260 21.76 14.25 -5.20
N PRO A 261 21.54 15.50 -5.65
CA PRO A 261 20.81 15.79 -6.89
C PRO A 261 21.45 15.21 -8.15
N ASP A 262 22.77 15.13 -8.22
CA ASP A 262 23.49 14.67 -9.42
C ASP A 262 23.51 13.15 -9.50
N GLU A 263 23.69 12.47 -8.37
CA GLU A 263 23.52 11.01 -8.29
C GLU A 263 22.08 10.62 -8.66
N PHE A 264 21.09 11.33 -8.13
CA PHE A 264 19.70 11.03 -8.41
C PHE A 264 19.28 11.31 -9.86
N LYS A 265 19.92 12.23 -10.58
CA LYS A 265 19.72 12.34 -12.04
C LYS A 265 20.18 11.10 -12.80
N ALA A 266 21.25 10.44 -12.35
CA ALA A 266 21.64 9.15 -12.91
C ALA A 266 20.63 8.06 -12.52
N LEU A 267 20.18 8.08 -11.25
CA LEU A 267 19.20 7.13 -10.76
C LEU A 267 17.82 7.28 -11.43
N GLU A 268 17.38 8.49 -11.76
CA GLU A 268 16.13 8.73 -12.49
C GLU A 268 16.15 8.09 -13.87
N ARG A 269 17.28 8.19 -14.58
CA ARG A 269 17.48 7.51 -15.88
C ARG A 269 17.40 5.99 -15.71
N TYR A 270 18.02 5.46 -14.66
CA TYR A 270 17.95 4.04 -14.32
C TYR A 270 16.52 3.59 -13.97
N MET A 271 15.81 4.32 -13.10
CA MET A 271 14.43 4.03 -12.70
C MET A 271 13.47 4.09 -13.87
N CYS A 272 13.64 5.07 -14.77
CA CYS A 272 12.88 5.12 -16.02
C CYS A 272 13.16 3.86 -16.85
N SER A 273 14.42 3.54 -17.14
CA SER A 273 14.78 2.33 -17.89
C SER A 273 14.16 1.05 -17.29
N ARG A 274 14.26 0.87 -15.97
CA ARG A 274 13.62 -0.25 -15.25
C ARG A 274 12.10 -0.24 -15.36
N PHE A 275 11.46 0.93 -15.35
CA PHE A 275 10.01 1.05 -15.56
C PHE A 275 9.60 0.56 -16.95
N PHE A 276 10.32 0.96 -18.00
CA PHE A 276 10.05 0.49 -19.36
C PHE A 276 10.38 -1.00 -19.55
N ILE A 277 11.38 -1.54 -18.84
CA ILE A 277 11.68 -2.98 -18.88
C ILE A 277 10.58 -3.80 -18.18
N ASP A 278 10.13 -3.36 -17.02
CA ASP A 278 9.16 -4.10 -16.21
C ASP A 278 7.71 -3.90 -16.72
N PHE A 279 7.43 -2.83 -17.48
CA PHE A 279 6.15 -2.51 -18.13
C PHE A 279 6.38 -2.09 -19.60
N PRO A 280 6.71 -3.06 -20.49
CA PRO A 280 7.16 -2.80 -21.87
C PRO A 280 6.15 -2.07 -22.75
N ASP A 281 4.86 -2.30 -22.60
CA ASP A 281 3.84 -1.73 -23.47
C ASP A 281 2.96 -0.69 -22.77
N ILE A 282 2.27 0.12 -23.59
CA ILE A 282 1.47 1.25 -23.09
C ILE A 282 0.27 0.81 -22.26
N VAL A 283 -0.29 -0.39 -22.51
CA VAL A 283 -1.45 -0.92 -21.79
C VAL A 283 -1.03 -1.32 -20.38
N GLU A 284 0.12 -1.99 -20.24
CA GLU A 284 0.69 -2.31 -18.93
C GLU A 284 1.10 -1.07 -18.15
N GLN A 285 1.70 -0.07 -18.81
CA GLN A 285 2.05 1.21 -18.19
C GLN A 285 0.80 1.95 -17.69
N GLN A 286 -0.27 2.00 -18.50
CA GLN A 286 -1.54 2.58 -18.10
C GLN A 286 -2.12 1.86 -16.89
N ARG A 287 -2.26 0.54 -16.97
CA ARG A 287 -2.80 -0.29 -15.88
C ARG A 287 -2.01 -0.09 -14.59
N LYS A 288 -0.68 -0.03 -14.69
CA LYS A 288 0.20 0.16 -13.51
C LYS A 288 0.06 1.56 -12.91
N LEU A 289 0.00 2.60 -13.76
CA LEU A 289 -0.18 3.98 -13.32
C LEU A 289 -1.54 4.18 -12.65
N GLU A 290 -2.62 3.72 -13.29
CA GLU A 290 -3.97 3.79 -12.75
C GLU A 290 -4.08 3.05 -11.41
N ALA A 291 -3.55 1.83 -11.32
CA ALA A 291 -3.51 1.08 -10.07
C ALA A 291 -2.71 1.81 -8.97
N TYR A 292 -1.59 2.45 -9.31
CA TYR A 292 -0.79 3.21 -8.35
C TYR A 292 -1.52 4.45 -7.83
N LEU A 293 -2.21 5.19 -8.71
CA LEU A 293 -3.04 6.33 -8.32
C LEU A 293 -4.20 5.89 -7.41
N GLN A 294 -4.84 4.76 -7.73
CA GLN A 294 -5.92 4.20 -6.93
C GLN A 294 -5.44 3.68 -5.58
N SER A 295 -4.22 3.17 -5.43
CA SER A 295 -3.74 2.68 -4.13
C SER A 295 -3.11 3.78 -3.25
N HIS A 296 -2.40 4.74 -3.84
CA HIS A 296 -1.57 5.68 -3.07
C HIS A 296 -2.17 7.09 -2.89
N PHE A 297 -3.24 7.43 -3.63
CA PHE A 297 -3.83 8.78 -3.59
C PHE A 297 -5.31 8.81 -3.19
N ILE A 298 -5.82 7.75 -2.56
CA ILE A 298 -7.17 7.76 -1.96
C ILE A 298 -7.23 8.86 -0.89
N GLY A 299 -8.26 9.72 -0.98
CA GLY A 299 -8.44 10.87 -0.09
C GLY A 299 -7.49 12.04 -0.36
N GLU A 300 -6.52 11.88 -1.26
CA GLU A 300 -5.52 12.89 -1.64
C GLU A 300 -5.67 13.28 -3.12
N GLU A 301 -6.91 13.43 -3.58
CA GLU A 301 -7.23 13.67 -5.01
C GLU A 301 -6.44 14.84 -5.58
N ARG A 302 -6.31 15.94 -4.83
CA ARG A 302 -5.54 17.14 -5.21
C ARG A 302 -4.08 16.83 -5.55
N ASN A 303 -3.47 15.85 -4.87
CA ASN A 303 -2.07 15.47 -5.08
C ASN A 303 -1.87 14.59 -6.33
N LYS A 304 -2.91 13.92 -6.86
CA LYS A 304 -2.80 13.09 -8.06
C LYS A 304 -2.28 13.88 -9.27
N TYR A 305 -2.79 15.11 -9.45
CA TYR A 305 -2.34 15.96 -10.55
C TYR A 305 -0.87 16.35 -10.41
N ASN A 306 -0.47 16.82 -9.23
CA ASN A 306 0.92 17.20 -8.94
C ASN A 306 1.88 16.02 -9.13
N TYR A 307 1.45 14.82 -8.71
CA TYR A 307 2.17 13.57 -8.94
C TYR A 307 2.38 13.28 -10.41
N LEU A 308 1.33 13.38 -11.22
CA LEU A 308 1.42 13.12 -12.66
C LEU A 308 2.30 14.16 -13.36
N MET A 309 2.30 15.42 -12.91
CA MET A 309 3.20 16.44 -13.44
C MET A 309 4.67 16.16 -13.08
N ILE A 310 4.95 15.73 -11.85
CA ILE A 310 6.29 15.30 -11.45
C ILE A 310 6.74 14.08 -12.23
N LEU A 311 5.90 13.04 -12.32
CA LEU A 311 6.20 11.84 -13.09
C LEU A 311 6.48 12.17 -14.57
N ARG A 312 5.65 13.03 -15.17
CA ARG A 312 5.85 13.50 -16.55
C ARG A 312 7.19 14.22 -16.71
N ARG A 313 7.55 15.09 -15.77
CA ARG A 313 8.82 15.83 -15.79
C ARG A 313 10.01 14.86 -15.73
N VAL A 314 10.04 13.97 -14.75
CA VAL A 314 11.10 12.97 -14.57
C VAL A 314 11.23 12.09 -15.80
N VAL A 315 10.12 11.54 -16.31
CA VAL A 315 10.14 10.74 -17.55
C VAL A 315 10.65 11.59 -18.73
N ASN A 316 10.20 12.82 -18.89
CA ASN A 316 10.63 13.69 -20.00
C ASN A 316 12.14 13.98 -19.96
N GLU A 317 12.69 14.31 -18.79
CA GLU A 317 14.09 14.68 -18.61
C GLU A 317 15.03 13.46 -18.67
N SER A 318 14.59 12.31 -18.15
CA SER A 318 15.46 11.15 -17.93
C SER A 318 15.35 10.04 -18.97
N THR A 319 14.55 10.22 -20.04
CA THR A 319 14.38 9.20 -21.11
C THR A 319 14.81 9.65 -22.49
N VAL A 320 15.65 10.69 -22.60
CA VAL A 320 16.09 11.23 -23.91
C VAL A 320 16.75 10.17 -24.81
N CYS A 321 17.36 9.13 -24.21
CA CYS A 321 18.00 8.02 -24.92
C CYS A 321 17.05 6.89 -25.36
N LEU A 322 15.77 6.90 -24.96
CA LEU A 322 14.79 5.87 -25.37
C LEU A 322 14.31 6.09 -26.80
N MET A 323 13.74 5.04 -27.41
CA MET A 323 13.06 5.16 -28.69
C MET A 323 11.98 6.24 -28.60
N GLY A 324 12.11 7.27 -29.44
CA GLY A 324 11.30 8.48 -29.32
C GLY A 324 9.79 8.23 -29.44
N HIS A 325 9.36 7.14 -30.08
CA HIS A 325 7.95 6.76 -30.17
C HIS A 325 7.37 6.31 -28.83
N GLU A 326 8.00 5.32 -28.17
CA GLU A 326 7.58 4.79 -26.87
C GLU A 326 7.53 5.90 -25.82
N ARG A 327 8.61 6.70 -25.77
CA ARG A 327 8.68 7.89 -24.89
C ARG A 327 7.49 8.83 -25.09
N ARG A 328 7.12 9.13 -26.35
CA ARG A 328 5.97 10.01 -26.65
C ARG A 328 4.64 9.38 -26.21
N GLN A 329 4.47 8.07 -26.38
CA GLN A 329 3.26 7.37 -25.94
C GLN A 329 3.10 7.44 -24.42
N THR A 330 4.16 7.15 -23.66
CA THR A 330 4.11 7.23 -22.18
C THR A 330 3.88 8.64 -21.69
N LEU A 331 4.56 9.65 -22.25
CA LEU A 331 4.32 11.05 -21.90
C LEU A 331 2.89 11.49 -22.21
N ASN A 332 2.34 11.05 -23.35
CA ASN A 332 0.96 11.32 -23.72
C ASN A 332 -0.03 10.65 -22.76
N LEU A 333 0.20 9.39 -22.39
CA LEU A 333 -0.59 8.67 -21.39
C LEU A 333 -0.62 9.42 -20.05
N ILE A 334 0.53 9.84 -19.53
CA ILE A 334 0.61 10.59 -18.27
C ILE A 334 -0.16 11.91 -18.39
N SER A 335 -0.01 12.63 -19.51
CA SER A 335 -0.74 13.88 -19.78
C SER A 335 -2.25 13.70 -19.84
N LEU A 336 -2.75 12.67 -20.55
CA LEU A 336 -4.17 12.37 -20.64
C LEU A 336 -4.75 11.95 -19.28
N THR A 337 -4.00 11.17 -18.50
CA THR A 337 -4.37 10.78 -17.14
C THR A 337 -4.47 12.01 -16.24
N ALA A 338 -3.51 12.94 -16.35
CA ALA A 338 -3.54 14.18 -15.57
C ALA A 338 -4.71 15.08 -15.93
N PHE A 339 -5.06 15.16 -17.22
CA PHE A 339 -6.24 15.88 -17.68
C PHE A 339 -7.53 15.27 -17.14
N ARG A 340 -7.64 13.93 -17.15
CA ARG A 340 -8.79 13.22 -16.56
C ARG A 340 -8.91 13.53 -15.06
N VAL A 341 -7.82 13.45 -14.32
CA VAL A 341 -7.79 13.77 -12.88
C VAL A 341 -8.22 15.22 -12.63
N LEU A 342 -7.75 16.19 -13.42
CA LEU A 342 -8.22 17.57 -13.31
C LEU A 342 -9.71 17.70 -13.62
N ALA A 343 -10.22 16.99 -14.64
CA ALA A 343 -11.63 17.01 -14.97
C ALA A 343 -12.48 16.42 -13.84
N GLU A 344 -12.03 15.34 -13.18
CA GLU A 344 -12.69 14.74 -12.02
C GLU A 344 -12.68 15.67 -10.80
N GLN A 345 -11.57 16.39 -10.57
CA GLN A 345 -11.47 17.37 -9.47
C GLN A 345 -12.33 18.62 -9.70
N ASN A 346 -12.47 19.05 -10.95
CA ASN A 346 -13.27 20.23 -11.33
C ASN A 346 -14.70 19.85 -11.76
N ALA A 347 -15.03 18.56 -11.82
CA ALA A 347 -16.39 18.11 -12.08
C ALA A 347 -17.25 18.66 -10.94
N ILE A 348 -18.17 19.57 -11.31
CA ILE A 348 -19.19 20.06 -10.40
C ILE A 348 -19.93 18.81 -9.88
N PRO A 349 -19.97 18.57 -8.56
CA PRO A 349 -20.59 17.38 -8.02
C PRO A 349 -22.08 17.40 -8.38
N ASP A 350 -22.48 16.42 -9.20
CA ASP A 350 -23.84 16.14 -9.64
C ASP A 350 -24.64 17.33 -10.23
N VAL A 351 -24.74 17.34 -11.56
CA VAL A 351 -25.53 18.31 -12.34
C VAL A 351 -27.04 18.15 -12.14
N SER A 352 -27.51 17.15 -11.38
CA SER A 352 -28.94 17.00 -11.06
C SER A 352 -29.56 18.24 -10.39
N SER A 353 -28.72 19.08 -9.76
CA SER A 353 -29.14 20.30 -9.04
C SER A 353 -28.52 21.60 -9.57
N VAL A 354 -27.88 21.60 -10.75
CA VAL A 354 -27.40 22.85 -11.37
C VAL A 354 -28.50 23.46 -12.23
N THR A 355 -29.20 24.45 -11.68
CA THR A 355 -30.10 25.32 -12.45
C THR A 355 -29.27 26.23 -13.36
N CYS A 356 -29.12 25.84 -14.63
CA CYS A 356 -28.52 26.70 -15.64
C CYS A 356 -29.52 27.82 -16.02
N TYR A 357 -29.22 29.05 -15.63
CA TYR A 357 -29.92 30.22 -16.16
C TYR A 357 -29.45 30.47 -17.59
N TYR A 358 -30.15 29.92 -18.58
CA TYR A 358 -30.01 30.39 -19.95
C TYR A 358 -30.62 31.79 -20.05
N GLN A 359 -29.81 32.80 -20.38
CA GLN A 359 -30.35 34.02 -20.96
C GLN A 359 -30.82 33.69 -22.39
N PRO A 360 -32.10 33.91 -22.74
CA PRO A 360 -32.57 33.64 -24.09
C PRO A 360 -31.80 34.47 -25.12
N ALA A 361 -31.62 33.90 -26.31
CA ALA A 361 -30.98 34.60 -27.41
C ALA A 361 -31.69 35.93 -27.71
N PRO A 362 -30.95 37.01 -28.05
CA PRO A 362 -31.47 38.39 -28.08
C PRO A 362 -32.64 38.65 -29.05
N TYR A 363 -32.97 37.71 -29.94
CA TYR A 363 -34.10 37.82 -30.87
C TYR A 363 -35.41 37.22 -30.35
N VAL A 364 -35.42 36.57 -29.17
CA VAL A 364 -36.65 36.06 -28.56
C VAL A 364 -37.37 37.23 -27.86
N LYS A 365 -38.32 37.85 -28.58
CA LYS A 365 -39.17 38.94 -28.07
C LYS A 365 -40.43 38.47 -27.35
N ASP A 366 -40.68 37.16 -27.29
CA ASP A 366 -41.82 36.62 -26.56
C ASP A 366 -41.51 36.61 -25.05
N LEU A 367 -42.12 37.55 -24.33
CA LEU A 367 -42.07 37.68 -22.87
C LEU A 367 -42.88 36.60 -22.13
N ASN A 368 -43.39 35.58 -22.83
CA ASN A 368 -44.24 34.54 -22.25
C ASN A 368 -43.40 33.31 -21.86
N PHE A 369 -42.76 33.40 -20.68
CA PHE A 369 -41.82 32.39 -20.18
C PHE A 369 -42.47 31.06 -19.70
N ASN A 370 -43.79 30.90 -19.80
CA ASN A 370 -44.49 29.69 -19.37
C ASN A 370 -44.20 28.44 -20.23
N ASN A 371 -43.55 28.59 -21.40
CA ASN A 371 -43.26 27.48 -22.31
C ASN A 371 -41.84 26.91 -22.17
N TYR A 372 -40.99 27.45 -21.28
CA TYR A 372 -39.71 26.80 -20.98
C TYR A 372 -40.01 25.59 -20.10
N TYR A 373 -40.11 24.42 -20.75
CA TYR A 373 -40.10 23.13 -20.07
C TYR A 373 -38.90 23.10 -19.12
N VAL A 374 -39.17 23.20 -17.82
CA VAL A 374 -38.23 22.67 -16.84
C VAL A 374 -38.20 21.18 -17.12
N ALA A 375 -37.07 20.69 -17.64
CA ALA A 375 -36.81 19.26 -17.66
C ALA A 375 -36.85 18.83 -16.19
N SER A 376 -38.01 18.32 -15.78
CA SER A 376 -38.16 17.72 -14.47
C SER A 376 -37.29 16.48 -14.48
N CYS A 377 -36.14 16.57 -13.82
CA CYS A 377 -35.33 15.43 -13.42
C CYS A 377 -36.11 14.60 -12.40
N ASN A 378 -37.26 14.05 -12.79
CA ASN A 378 -38.11 13.18 -11.98
C ASN A 378 -38.84 12.14 -12.84
N GLN A 379 -38.28 11.82 -14.01
CA GLN A 379 -38.57 10.55 -14.65
C GLN A 379 -37.46 9.58 -14.26
N SER A 380 -37.69 8.91 -13.13
CA SER A 380 -37.09 7.63 -12.81
C SER A 380 -37.33 6.67 -13.99
N ILE A 381 -36.43 6.70 -14.97
CA ILE A 381 -36.36 5.65 -15.98
C ILE A 381 -36.01 4.38 -15.19
N PRO A 382 -36.89 3.37 -15.14
CA PRO A 382 -36.62 2.17 -14.35
C PRO A 382 -35.48 1.39 -15.01
N THR A 383 -34.33 1.31 -14.34
CA THR A 383 -33.17 0.53 -14.81
C THR A 383 -33.25 -0.96 -14.50
N TRP A 384 -34.44 -1.49 -14.20
CA TRP A 384 -34.63 -2.93 -13.99
C TRP A 384 -35.85 -3.39 -14.79
N LEU A 385 -35.59 -3.97 -15.96
CA LEU A 385 -36.56 -4.82 -16.64
C LEU A 385 -36.54 -6.19 -15.95
N PRO A 386 -37.67 -6.69 -15.43
CA PRO A 386 -37.72 -8.03 -14.86
C PRO A 386 -37.61 -9.08 -15.97
N CYS A 387 -36.78 -10.09 -15.72
CA CYS A 387 -36.72 -11.29 -16.54
C CYS A 387 -38.05 -12.03 -16.46
N ASN A 388 -38.70 -12.25 -17.61
CA ASN A 388 -39.63 -13.36 -17.80
C ASN A 388 -38.93 -14.45 -18.59
#